data_AF-A0A2V8SHA9-F1
#
_entry.id   AF-A0A2V8SHA9-F1
#
_cell.length_a   1.000
_cell.length_b   1.000
_cell.length_c   1.000
_cell.angle_alpha   90.00
_cell.angle_beta   90.00
_cell.angle_gamma   90.00
#
_symmetry.space_group_name_H-M   'P 1'
#
loop_
_entity.id
_entity.type
_entity.pdbx_description
1 polymer ?
#
loop_
_entity_poly.entity_id
_entity_poly.type
_entity_poly.pdbx_seq_one_letter_code
_entity_poly.pdbx_strand_id
1 'polypeptide(L)'
;MQVEKEERSLGDLFSELAAETGTLVRHEVALAQVEITGKATRAGKQVGYLAIGGAVGYAAMLAMMAGIILGLSYFMPPWLAAVLVGVVVGAASYFVISSAIERLKSTTLTPEESVESIKEDAQWLKKQVS
;
A
#
# COMPACT_ATOMS: atom_id res chain seq x y z
N MET A 1 9.31 -48.77 49.11
CA MET A 1 8.82 -47.63 48.31
C MET A 1 9.25 -47.90 46.88
N GLN A 2 8.40 -48.54 46.08
CA GLN A 2 8.73 -48.92 44.71
C GLN A 2 8.43 -47.73 43.81
N VAL A 3 9.45 -47.25 43.11
CA VAL A 3 9.31 -46.24 42.06
C VAL A 3 9.10 -47.03 40.76
N GLU A 4 7.85 -47.18 40.34
CA GLU A 4 7.55 -47.63 38.97
C GLU A 4 8.14 -46.59 38.01
N LYS A 5 9.13 -47.02 37.22
CA LYS A 5 9.55 -46.31 36.02
C LYS A 5 8.53 -46.62 34.95
N GLU A 6 7.56 -45.73 34.78
CA GLU A 6 6.70 -45.74 33.59
C GLU A 6 7.59 -45.46 32.37
N GLU A 7 7.83 -46.48 31.56
CA GLU A 7 8.53 -46.32 30.28
C GLU A 7 7.65 -45.49 29.37
N ARG A 8 8.06 -44.25 29.11
CA ARG A 8 7.34 -43.29 28.28
C ARG A 8 7.00 -43.92 26.92
N SER A 9 5.73 -43.90 26.55
CA SER A 9 5.26 -44.47 25.29
C SER A 9 5.65 -43.57 24.12
N LEU A 10 5.86 -44.15 22.93
CA LEU A 10 6.00 -43.40 21.67
C LEU A 10 4.80 -42.47 21.41
N GLY A 11 3.62 -42.83 21.92
CA GLY A 11 2.43 -41.98 21.87
C GLY A 11 2.55 -40.70 22.70
N ASP A 12 3.24 -40.77 23.84
CA ASP A 12 3.43 -39.60 24.72
C ASP A 12 4.37 -38.57 24.09
N LEU A 13 5.43 -39.04 23.42
CA LEU A 13 6.38 -38.17 22.70
C LEU A 13 5.74 -37.48 21.50
N PHE A 14 4.84 -38.18 20.78
CA PHE A 14 4.10 -37.58 19.67
C PHE A 14 3.07 -36.55 20.17
N SER A 15 2.41 -36.84 21.29
CA SER A 15 1.49 -35.90 21.94
C SER A 15 2.20 -34.63 22.40
N GLU A 16 3.39 -34.76 23.01
CA GLU A 16 4.23 -33.64 23.44
C GLU A 16 4.73 -32.81 22.25
N LEU A 17 5.23 -33.44 21.18
CA LEU A 17 5.66 -32.74 19.97
C LEU A 17 4.49 -32.01 19.28
N ALA A 18 3.31 -32.61 19.23
CA ALA A 18 2.11 -31.96 18.69
C ALA A 18 1.69 -30.75 19.54
N ALA A 19 1.79 -30.86 20.87
CA ALA A 19 1.51 -29.76 21.79
C ALA A 19 2.54 -28.62 21.67
N GLU A 20 3.82 -28.92 21.54
CA GLU A 20 4.89 -27.93 21.32
C GLU A 20 4.74 -27.24 19.97
N THR A 21 4.47 -28.01 18.91
CA THR A 21 4.24 -27.45 17.56
C THR A 21 3.01 -26.55 17.56
N GLY A 22 1.92 -26.94 18.22
CA GLY A 22 0.74 -26.11 18.40
C GLY A 22 1.04 -24.80 19.15
N THR A 23 1.92 -24.87 20.15
CA THR A 23 2.37 -23.70 20.91
C THR A 23 3.22 -22.76 20.05
N LEU A 24 4.14 -23.30 19.25
CA LEU A 24 4.97 -22.53 18.32
C LEU A 24 4.14 -21.80 17.26
N VAL A 25 3.18 -22.50 16.64
CA VAL A 25 2.26 -21.90 15.66
C VAL A 25 1.50 -20.73 16.29
N ARG A 26 1.05 -20.90 17.54
CA ARG A 26 0.32 -19.85 18.26
C ARG A 26 1.20 -18.63 18.56
N HIS A 27 2.50 -18.83 18.82
CA HIS A 27 3.47 -17.75 18.96
C HIS A 27 3.73 -17.03 17.64
N GLU A 28 3.88 -17.75 16.54
CA GLU A 28 4.13 -17.16 15.23
C GLU A 28 2.94 -16.32 14.76
N VAL A 29 1.72 -16.81 15.00
CA VAL A 29 0.49 -16.04 14.74
C VAL A 29 0.44 -14.77 15.60
N ALA A 30 0.79 -14.87 16.89
CA ALA A 30 0.82 -13.70 17.77
C ALA A 30 1.86 -12.67 17.33
N LEU A 31 3.05 -13.13 16.90
CA LEU A 31 4.11 -12.27 16.39
C LEU A 31 3.70 -11.59 15.08
N ALA A 32 3.15 -12.35 14.14
CA ALA A 32 2.63 -11.83 12.88
C ALA A 32 1.53 -10.79 13.12
N GLN A 33 0.64 -11.02 14.08
CA GLN A 33 -0.40 -10.06 14.45
C GLN A 33 0.20 -8.73 14.95
N VAL A 34 1.23 -8.78 15.80
CA VAL A 34 1.93 -7.59 16.30
C VAL A 34 2.62 -6.85 15.16
N GLU A 35 3.32 -7.56 14.28
CA GLU A 35 4.05 -6.95 13.17
C GLU A 35 3.10 -6.32 12.14
N ILE A 36 2.05 -7.03 11.74
CA ILE A 36 1.02 -6.52 10.83
C ILE A 36 0.36 -5.28 11.43
N THR A 37 -0.02 -5.31 12.71
CA THR A 37 -0.62 -4.15 13.39
C THR A 37 0.35 -2.97 13.40
N GLY A 38 1.63 -3.21 13.75
CA GLY A 38 2.66 -2.19 13.74
C GLY A 38 2.90 -1.56 12.37
N LYS A 39 2.96 -2.38 11.31
CA LYS A 39 3.07 -1.91 9.91
C LYS A 39 1.83 -1.12 9.49
N ALA A 40 0.64 -1.62 9.79
CA ALA A 40 -0.63 -0.98 9.46
C ALA A 40 -0.76 0.39 10.15
N THR A 41 -0.42 0.50 11.43
CA THR A 41 -0.45 1.79 12.15
C THR A 41 0.55 2.79 11.57
N ARG A 42 1.78 2.37 11.25
CA ARG A 42 2.78 3.26 10.63
C ARG A 42 2.35 3.73 9.25
N ALA A 43 1.88 2.83 8.40
CA ALA A 43 1.34 3.15 7.08
C ALA A 43 0.12 4.08 7.21
N GLY A 44 -0.81 3.78 8.12
CA GLY A 44 -1.99 4.61 8.38
C GLY A 44 -1.63 6.02 8.84
N LYS A 45 -0.61 6.18 9.69
CA LYS A 45 -0.12 7.50 10.10
C LYS A 45 0.45 8.30 8.92
N GLN A 46 1.22 7.65 8.05
CA GLN A 46 1.79 8.30 6.86
C GLN A 46 0.70 8.73 5.87
N VAL A 47 -0.28 7.86 5.61
CA VAL A 47 -1.46 8.20 4.79
C VAL A 47 -2.25 9.33 5.43
N GLY A 48 -2.40 9.32 6.75
CA GLY A 48 -3.06 10.40 7.50
C GLY A 48 -2.37 11.75 7.31
N TYR A 49 -1.05 11.81 7.44
CA TYR A 49 -0.29 13.04 7.18
C TYR A 49 -0.37 13.48 5.71
N LEU A 50 -0.33 12.55 4.76
CA LEU A 50 -0.49 12.86 3.34
C LEU A 50 -1.87 13.47 3.06
N ALA A 51 -2.92 12.92 3.66
CA ALA A 51 -4.29 13.44 3.52
C ALA A 51 -4.41 14.86 4.09
N ILE A 52 -3.90 15.10 5.31
CA ILE A 52 -3.93 16.43 5.94
C ILE A 52 -3.09 17.42 5.13
N GLY A 53 -1.86 17.05 4.78
CA GLY A 53 -0.96 17.89 3.98
C GLY A 53 -1.55 18.21 2.60
N GLY A 54 -2.17 17.22 1.95
CA GLY A 54 -2.88 17.40 0.69
C GLY A 54 -4.07 18.35 0.82
N ALA A 55 -4.88 18.22 1.89
CA ALA A 55 -6.01 19.11 2.13
C ALA A 55 -5.57 20.56 2.40
N VAL A 56 -4.54 20.75 3.24
CA VAL A 56 -3.97 22.08 3.53
C VAL A 56 -3.34 22.70 2.28
N GLY A 57 -2.57 21.92 1.52
CA GLY A 57 -1.97 22.36 0.26
C GLY A 57 -3.03 22.74 -0.78
N TYR A 58 -4.11 21.96 -0.88
CA TYR A 58 -5.24 22.28 -1.75
C TYR A 58 -5.93 23.58 -1.33
N ALA A 59 -6.20 23.78 -0.04
CA ALA A 59 -6.77 25.02 0.47
C ALA A 59 -5.88 26.24 0.20
N ALA A 60 -4.56 26.10 0.37
CA ALA A 60 -3.59 27.14 0.04
C ALA A 60 -3.60 27.47 -1.46
N MET A 61 -3.69 26.47 -2.33
CA MET A 61 -3.82 26.65 -3.77
C MET A 61 -5.10 27.40 -4.14
N LEU A 62 -6.24 27.06 -3.54
CA LEU A 62 -7.50 27.78 -3.72
C LEU A 62 -7.39 29.25 -3.30
N ALA A 63 -6.76 29.51 -2.15
CA ALA A 63 -6.54 30.88 -1.66
C ALA A 63 -5.63 31.70 -2.60
N MET A 64 -4.56 31.09 -3.14
CA MET A 64 -3.71 31.73 -4.14
C MET A 64 -4.48 32.05 -5.43
N MET A 65 -5.28 31.12 -5.94
CA MET A 65 -6.12 31.37 -7.12
C MET A 65 -7.09 32.52 -6.88
N ALA A 66 -7.77 32.55 -5.73
CA ALA A 66 -8.63 33.66 -5.35
C ALA A 66 -7.84 34.99 -5.30
N GLY A 67 -6.64 34.99 -4.71
CA GLY A 67 -5.77 36.16 -4.69
C GLY A 67 -5.39 36.67 -6.08
N ILE A 68 -5.04 35.78 -7.01
CA ILE A 68 -4.73 36.13 -8.40
C ILE A 68 -5.96 36.72 -9.09
N ILE A 69 -7.13 36.09 -8.94
CA ILE A 69 -8.39 36.57 -9.53
C ILE A 69 -8.72 37.98 -9.01
N LEU A 70 -8.64 38.18 -7.70
CA LEU A 70 -8.89 39.49 -7.09
C LEU A 70 -7.86 40.53 -7.55
N GLY A 71 -6.58 40.16 -7.62
CA GLY A 71 -5.54 41.04 -8.16
C GLY A 71 -5.79 41.44 -9.60
N LEU A 72 -6.22 40.50 -10.44
CA LEU A 72 -6.54 40.75 -11.84
C LEU A 72 -7.85 41.54 -12.02
N SER A 73 -8.76 41.44 -11.04
CA SER A 73 -10.04 42.16 -11.06
C SER A 73 -9.91 43.68 -11.00
N TYR A 74 -8.74 44.21 -10.59
CA TYR A 74 -8.44 45.64 -10.69
C TYR A 74 -8.23 46.12 -12.14
N PHE A 75 -7.95 45.21 -13.07
CA PHE A 75 -7.66 45.52 -14.47
C PHE A 75 -8.77 45.06 -15.44
N MET A 76 -9.64 44.14 -15.01
CA MET A 76 -10.71 43.58 -15.85
C MET A 76 -11.90 43.11 -15.00
N PRO A 77 -13.10 42.88 -15.59
CA PRO A 77 -14.25 42.37 -14.84
C PRO A 77 -13.93 41.08 -14.07
N PRO A 78 -14.44 40.91 -12.82
CA PRO A 78 -14.10 39.77 -11.97
C PRO A 78 -14.38 38.40 -12.61
N TRP A 79 -15.47 38.30 -13.39
CA TRP A 79 -15.82 37.07 -14.10
C TRP A 79 -14.79 36.71 -15.18
N LEU A 80 -14.25 37.70 -15.88
CA LEU A 80 -13.25 37.50 -16.92
C LEU A 80 -11.90 37.10 -16.32
N ALA A 81 -11.52 37.73 -15.19
CA ALA A 81 -10.36 37.34 -14.41
C ALA A 81 -10.44 35.88 -13.97
N ALA A 82 -11.59 35.45 -13.43
CA ALA A 82 -11.82 34.07 -13.02
C ALA A 82 -11.71 33.07 -14.19
N VAL A 83 -12.30 33.39 -15.34
CA VAL A 83 -12.20 32.56 -16.56
C VAL A 83 -10.75 32.46 -17.02
N LEU A 84 -10.01 33.57 -17.08
CA LEU A 84 -8.62 33.57 -17.53
C LEU A 84 -7.72 32.71 -16.63
N VAL A 85 -7.82 32.89 -15.31
CA VAL A 85 -7.07 32.07 -14.35
C VAL A 85 -7.48 30.59 -14.47
N GLY A 86 -8.77 30.31 -14.60
CA GLY A 86 -9.29 28.96 -14.81
C GLY A 86 -8.74 28.29 -16.07
N VAL A 87 -8.65 29.01 -17.19
CA VAL A 87 -8.06 28.50 -18.44
C VAL A 87 -6.58 28.19 -18.27
N VAL A 88 -5.81 29.10 -17.65
CA VAL A 88 -4.37 28.90 -17.44
C VAL A 88 -4.09 27.70 -16.54
N VAL A 89 -4.77 27.63 -15.39
CA VAL A 89 -4.61 26.51 -14.45
C VAL A 89 -5.14 25.20 -15.05
N GLY A 90 -6.26 25.26 -15.78
CA GLY A 90 -6.84 24.11 -16.46
C GLY A 90 -5.90 23.54 -17.53
N ALA A 91 -5.25 24.39 -18.32
CA ALA A 91 -4.24 23.97 -19.29
C ALA A 91 -3.04 23.31 -18.61
N ALA A 92 -2.50 23.92 -17.55
CA ALA A 92 -1.41 23.33 -16.77
C ALA A 92 -1.81 21.97 -16.19
N SER A 93 -3.01 21.86 -15.60
CA SER A 93 -3.54 20.61 -15.07
C SER A 93 -3.68 19.53 -16.16
N TYR A 94 -4.13 19.91 -17.35
CA TYR A 94 -4.25 18.99 -18.49
C TYR A 94 -2.90 18.37 -18.85
N PHE A 95 -1.83 19.18 -18.95
CA PHE A 95 -0.48 18.67 -19.27
C PHE A 95 0.09 17.75 -18.19
N VAL A 96 -0.14 18.07 -16.90
CA VAL A 96 0.33 17.22 -15.80
C VAL A 96 -0.41 15.88 -15.80
N ILE A 97 -1.74 15.90 -15.94
CA ILE A 97 -2.57 14.69 -15.97
C ILE A 97 -2.25 13.84 -17.19
N SER A 98 -2.13 14.44 -18.37
CA SER A 98 -1.81 13.70 -19.60
C SER A 98 -0.45 13.03 -19.50
N SER A 99 0.56 13.74 -18.99
CA SER A 99 1.90 13.19 -18.76
C SER A 99 1.89 12.04 -17.75
N ALA A 100 1.09 12.16 -16.67
CA ALA A 100 0.95 11.10 -15.68
C ALA A 100 0.28 9.86 -16.28
N ILE A 101 -0.79 10.03 -17.04
CA ILE A 101 -1.50 8.93 -17.74
C ILE A 101 -0.56 8.24 -18.73
N GLU A 102 0.23 9.01 -19.49
CA GLU A 102 1.17 8.46 -20.47
C GLU A 102 2.26 7.62 -19.79
N ARG A 103 2.82 8.11 -18.68
CA ARG A 103 3.80 7.37 -17.88
C ARG A 103 3.21 6.09 -17.27
N LEU A 104 1.96 6.13 -16.82
CA LEU A 104 1.27 4.95 -16.30
C LEU A 104 1.04 3.91 -17.40
N LYS A 105 0.75 4.34 -18.63
CA LYS A 105 0.61 3.44 -19.78
C LYS A 105 1.94 2.83 -20.23
N SER A 106 3.04 3.57 -20.13
CA SER A 106 4.38 3.10 -20.54
C SER A 106 5.07 2.24 -19.48
N THR A 107 4.54 2.18 -18.26
CA THR A 107 5.08 1.34 -17.19
C THR A 107 4.41 -0.03 -17.26
N THR A 108 5.14 -1.06 -17.66
CA THR A 108 4.70 -2.45 -17.51
C THR A 108 4.57 -2.74 -16.01
N LEU A 109 3.34 -2.68 -15.50
CA LEU A 109 3.03 -3.00 -14.09
C LEU A 109 3.17 -4.50 -13.78
N THR A 110 3.45 -5.33 -14.78
CA THR A 110 3.75 -6.75 -14.63
C THR A 110 5.22 -6.91 -14.26
N PRO A 111 5.54 -7.42 -13.05
CA PRO A 111 6.92 -7.79 -12.72
C PRO A 111 7.30 -8.98 -13.60
N GLU A 112 8.13 -8.74 -14.61
CA GLU A 112 8.50 -9.75 -15.61
C GLU A 112 9.13 -10.98 -14.95
N GLU A 113 9.99 -10.77 -13.96
CA GLU A 113 10.64 -11.87 -13.21
C GLU A 113 9.65 -12.70 -12.38
N SER A 114 8.63 -12.08 -11.78
CA SER A 114 7.62 -12.82 -11.01
C SER A 114 6.68 -13.63 -11.91
N VAL A 115 6.44 -13.18 -13.14
CA VAL A 115 5.65 -13.93 -14.12
C VAL A 115 6.45 -15.09 -14.70
N GLU A 116 7.76 -14.89 -14.90
CA GLU A 116 8.67 -15.94 -15.35
C GLU A 116 8.83 -17.05 -14.32
N SER A 117 9.04 -16.70 -13.04
CA SER A 117 9.14 -17.71 -11.97
C SER A 117 7.87 -18.54 -11.83
N ILE A 118 6.68 -17.92 -11.93
CA ILE A 118 5.40 -18.64 -11.89
C ILE A 118 5.23 -19.57 -13.11
N LYS A 119 5.73 -19.18 -14.29
CA LYS A 119 5.71 -20.03 -15.48
C LYS A 119 6.65 -21.23 -15.33
N GLU A 120 7.85 -21.02 -14.79
CA GLU A 120 8.80 -22.11 -14.53
C GLU A 120 8.24 -23.09 -13.50
N ASP A 121 7.66 -22.60 -12.41
CA ASP A 121 7.01 -23.43 -11.38
C ASP A 121 5.85 -24.24 -11.97
N ALA A 122 5.02 -23.63 -12.82
CA ALA A 122 3.92 -24.32 -13.50
C ALA A 122 4.42 -25.39 -14.49
N GLN A 123 5.53 -25.13 -15.17
CA GLN A 123 6.15 -26.11 -16.08
C GLN A 123 6.80 -27.27 -15.33
N TRP A 124 7.45 -26.99 -14.20
CA TRP A 124 8.03 -28.01 -13.33
C TRP A 124 6.94 -28.94 -12.78
N LEU A 125 5.84 -28.38 -12.27
CA LEU A 125 4.69 -29.15 -11.82
C LEU A 125 4.10 -30.02 -12.94
N LYS A 126 3.94 -29.47 -14.14
CA LYS A 126 3.40 -30.23 -15.29
C LYS A 126 4.29 -31.40 -15.70
N LYS A 127 5.62 -31.29 -15.54
CA LYS A 127 6.57 -32.39 -15.78
C LYS A 127 6.56 -33.45 -14.69
N GLN A 128 6.16 -33.10 -13.46
CA GLN A 128 6.13 -34.02 -12.33
C GLN A 128 4.86 -34.91 -12.31
N VAL A 129 3.76 -34.40 -12.87
CA VAL A 129 2.44 -35.09 -12.90
C VAL A 129 2.20 -35.84 -14.22
N SER A 130 3.04 -35.63 -15.23
CA SER A 130 3.05 -36.39 -16.50
C SER A 130 4.10 -37.49 -16.48
#